data_AF-A0A3B5QRV6-F1
#
_entry.id   AF-A0A3B5QRV6-F1
#
_cell.length_a   1.000
_cell.length_b   1.000
_cell.length_c   1.000
_cell.angle_alpha   90.00
_cell.angle_beta   90.00
_cell.angle_gamma   90.00
#
_symmetry.space_group_name_H-M   'P 1'
#
loop_
_entity.id
_entity.type
_entity.pdbx_description
1 polymer ?
#
loop_
_entity_poly.entity_id
_entity_poly.type
_entity_poly.pdbx_seq_one_letter_code
_entity_poly.pdbx_strand_id
1 'polypeptide(L)'
;MRGAALLLTSCVVVFLLLSFSRAARQGQDIRCGACRALVDEMEWTISQVDPKKMIQTGSFRINPDGSQSIREVPLARSEGNLLDLMESVCERMEDYGERTDPSTNRKSYVRVKSRTGEALDLSEAALDSRATSSLKFACETIVEHHEDEIIEFFAHETDNVKDKLCSKRTDLCDHALNIPHDEL
;
A
#
# COMPACT_ATOMS: atom_id res chain seq x y z
N MET A 1 -44.43 27.99 9.99
CA MET A 1 -43.38 27.56 10.95
C MET A 1 -42.97 26.10 10.79
N ARG A 2 -43.90 25.12 10.72
CA ARG A 2 -43.55 23.68 10.53
C ARG A 2 -42.80 23.33 9.24
N GLY A 3 -43.16 23.96 8.10
CA GLY A 3 -42.47 23.73 6.82
C GLY A 3 -41.02 24.22 6.79
N ALA A 4 -40.74 25.37 7.42
CA ALA A 4 -39.38 25.89 7.54
C ALA A 4 -38.51 25.01 8.46
N ALA A 5 -39.07 24.48 9.54
CA ALA A 5 -38.39 23.53 10.42
C ALA A 5 -38.05 22.21 9.70
N LEU A 6 -38.99 21.66 8.91
CA LEU A 6 -38.77 20.44 8.11
C LEU A 6 -37.70 20.63 7.01
N LEU A 7 -37.69 21.79 6.34
CA LEU A 7 -36.67 22.15 5.36
C LEU A 7 -35.28 22.31 6.00
N LEU A 8 -35.20 22.97 7.15
CA LEU A 8 -33.95 23.11 7.90
C LEU A 8 -33.41 21.76 8.37
N THR A 9 -34.27 20.88 8.90
CA THR A 9 -33.84 19.52 9.28
C THR A 9 -33.37 18.70 8.08
N SER A 10 -34.06 18.81 6.94
CA SER A 10 -33.63 18.13 5.71
C SER A 10 -32.29 18.64 5.21
N CYS A 11 -32.05 19.95 5.22
CA CYS A 11 -30.76 20.54 4.83
C CYS A 11 -29.62 20.11 5.74
N VAL A 12 -29.85 20.05 7.06
CA VAL A 12 -28.85 19.57 8.03
C VAL A 12 -28.51 18.10 7.79
N VAL A 13 -29.52 17.24 7.56
CA VAL A 13 -29.29 15.81 7.26
C VAL A 13 -28.50 15.65 5.97
N VAL A 14 -28.85 16.37 4.90
CA VAL A 14 -28.10 16.34 3.63
C VAL A 14 -26.66 16.82 3.82
N PHE A 15 -26.45 17.89 4.57
CA PHE A 15 -25.11 18.41 4.85
C PHE A 15 -24.25 17.42 5.65
N LEU A 16 -24.86 16.75 6.64
CA LEU A 16 -24.19 15.68 7.39
C LEU A 16 -23.81 14.52 6.47
N LEU A 17 -24.73 14.02 5.63
CA LEU A 17 -24.46 12.93 4.70
C LEU A 17 -23.32 13.25 3.71
N LEU A 18 -23.29 14.48 3.19
CA LEU A 18 -22.21 14.93 2.31
C LEU A 18 -20.86 15.00 3.04
N SER A 19 -20.86 15.43 4.30
CA SER A 19 -19.66 15.52 5.13
C SER A 19 -19.09 14.13 5.46
N PHE A 20 -19.95 13.18 5.84
CA PHE A 20 -19.56 11.78 6.07
C PHE A 20 -18.98 11.14 4.81
N SER A 21 -19.60 11.40 3.65
CA SER A 21 -19.13 10.86 2.36
C SER A 21 -17.72 11.35 2.00
N ARG A 22 -17.40 12.62 2.29
CA ARG A 22 -16.06 13.18 2.07
C ARG A 22 -15.02 12.59 3.02
N ALA A 23 -15.37 12.45 4.30
CA ALA A 23 -14.47 11.84 5.28
C ALA A 23 -14.16 10.38 4.95
N ALA A 24 -15.17 9.61 4.55
CA ALA A 24 -15.00 8.22 4.11
C ALA A 24 -14.07 8.12 2.89
N ARG A 25 -14.24 8.99 1.89
CA ARG A 25 -13.37 9.06 0.72
C ARG A 25 -11.93 9.42 1.08
N GLN A 26 -11.72 10.40 1.95
CA GLN A 26 -10.37 10.77 2.39
C GLN A 26 -9.66 9.61 3.11
N GLY A 27 -10.39 8.84 3.91
CA GLY A 27 -9.87 7.63 4.55
C GLY A 27 -9.54 6.52 3.55
N GLN A 28 -10.26 6.44 2.43
CA GLN A 28 -9.97 5.49 1.36
C GLN A 28 -8.76 5.92 0.51
N ASP A 29 -8.65 7.21 0.16
CA ASP A 29 -7.55 7.75 -0.64
C ASP A 29 -6.18 7.49 0.04
N ILE A 30 -6.09 7.69 1.36
CA ILE A 30 -4.85 7.40 2.11
C ILE A 30 -4.51 5.92 2.20
N ARG A 31 -5.51 5.04 2.36
CA ARG A 31 -5.30 3.60 2.36
C ARG A 31 -4.86 3.09 0.99
N CYS A 32 -5.47 3.62 -0.07
CA CYS A 32 -5.07 3.31 -1.44
C CYS A 32 -3.63 3.77 -1.71
N GLY A 33 -3.29 5.01 -1.31
CA GLY A 33 -1.93 5.53 -1.41
C GLY A 33 -0.91 4.68 -0.66
N ALA A 34 -1.22 4.30 0.58
CA ALA A 34 -0.37 3.46 1.41
C ALA A 34 -0.16 2.08 0.79
N CYS A 35 -1.21 1.43 0.28
CA CYS A 35 -1.08 0.13 -0.36
C CYS A 35 -0.22 0.19 -1.63
N ARG A 36 -0.42 1.20 -2.49
CA ARG A 36 0.37 1.34 -3.71
C ARG A 36 1.84 1.62 -3.40
N ALA A 37 2.11 2.51 -2.44
CA ALA A 37 3.45 2.79 -1.94
C ALA A 37 4.12 1.56 -1.32
N LEU A 38 3.38 0.77 -0.53
CA LEU A 38 3.84 -0.49 0.04
C LEU A 38 4.27 -1.45 -1.07
N VAL A 39 3.43 -1.67 -2.09
CA VAL A 39 3.76 -2.55 -3.21
C VAL A 39 4.98 -2.06 -3.97
N ASP A 40 5.06 -0.75 -4.25
CA ASP A 40 6.21 -0.11 -4.91
C ASP A 40 7.54 -0.39 -4.20
N GLU A 41 7.53 -0.22 -2.87
CA GLU A 41 8.74 -0.40 -2.06
C GLU A 41 9.07 -1.86 -1.82
N MET A 42 8.07 -2.74 -1.77
CA MET A 42 8.28 -4.19 -1.75
C MET A 42 8.92 -4.67 -3.06
N GLU A 43 8.36 -4.30 -4.21
CA GLU A 43 8.90 -4.63 -5.54
C GLU A 43 10.35 -4.15 -5.68
N TRP A 44 10.61 -2.90 -5.30
CA TRP A 44 11.97 -2.35 -5.30
C TRP A 44 12.91 -3.11 -4.37
N THR A 45 12.52 -3.36 -3.12
CA THR A 45 13.43 -4.00 -2.17
C THR A 45 13.73 -5.44 -2.55
N ILE A 46 12.73 -6.16 -3.08
CA ILE A 46 12.91 -7.50 -3.64
C ILE A 46 13.88 -7.47 -4.82
N SER A 47 13.82 -6.46 -5.70
CA SER A 47 14.74 -6.36 -6.85
C SER A 47 16.20 -6.11 -6.44
N GLN A 48 16.43 -5.57 -5.24
CA GLN A 48 17.79 -5.37 -4.71
C GLN A 48 18.42 -6.66 -4.14
N VAL A 49 17.63 -7.72 -3.90
CA VAL A 49 18.15 -9.00 -3.39
C VAL A 49 18.74 -9.82 -4.53
N ASP A 50 19.89 -10.45 -4.29
CA ASP A 50 20.52 -11.34 -5.28
C ASP A 50 19.58 -12.50 -5.66
N PRO A 51 19.16 -12.63 -6.93
CA PRO A 51 18.24 -13.68 -7.37
C PRO A 51 18.83 -15.09 -7.25
N LYS A 52 20.16 -15.22 -7.10
CA LYS A 52 20.84 -16.52 -6.90
C LYS A 52 20.87 -16.95 -5.44
N LYS A 53 20.53 -16.07 -4.50
CA LYS A 53 20.57 -16.38 -3.08
C LYS A 53 19.36 -17.23 -2.70
N MET A 54 19.61 -18.52 -2.45
CA MET A 54 18.61 -19.50 -2.04
C MET A 54 18.70 -19.77 -0.54
N ILE A 55 17.56 -20.10 0.08
CA ILE A 55 17.50 -20.60 1.45
C ILE A 55 16.79 -21.94 1.50
N GLN A 56 17.19 -22.77 2.48
CA GLN A 56 16.51 -24.02 2.79
C GLN A 56 15.36 -23.74 3.74
N THR A 57 14.15 -24.07 3.30
CA THR A 57 12.90 -23.98 4.06
C THR A 57 12.34 -25.38 4.20
N GLY A 58 11.67 -25.70 5.31
CA GLY A 58 11.08 -27.02 5.48
C GLY A 58 10.96 -27.45 6.92
N SER A 59 10.48 -28.67 7.09
CA SER A 59 10.24 -29.24 8.41
C SER A 59 11.54 -29.77 9.00
N PHE A 60 11.80 -29.46 10.27
CA PHE A 60 12.85 -30.13 11.06
C PHE A 60 12.54 -31.60 11.35
N ARG A 61 11.34 -32.08 10.97
CA ARG A 61 10.93 -33.47 11.19
C ARG A 61 11.61 -34.39 10.17
N ILE A 62 12.29 -35.40 10.71
CA ILE A 62 12.89 -36.49 9.96
C ILE A 62 11.77 -37.48 9.60
N ASN A 63 11.68 -37.84 8.33
CA ASN A 63 10.78 -38.85 7.81
C ASN A 63 11.18 -40.24 8.35
N PRO A 64 10.27 -41.23 8.33
CA PRO A 64 10.56 -42.59 8.79
C PRO A 64 11.72 -43.29 8.06
N ASP A 65 12.06 -42.83 6.85
CA ASP A 65 13.18 -43.31 6.04
C ASP A 65 14.53 -42.62 6.37
N GLY A 66 14.55 -41.72 7.35
CA GLY A 66 15.74 -40.96 7.74
C GLY A 66 16.00 -39.72 6.89
N SER A 67 15.18 -39.44 5.86
CA SER A 67 15.27 -38.22 5.06
C SER A 67 14.59 -37.03 5.76
N GLN A 68 14.89 -35.81 5.32
CA GLN A 68 14.24 -34.60 5.80
C GLN A 68 13.57 -33.87 4.63
N SER A 69 12.36 -33.37 4.82
CA SER A 69 11.62 -32.62 3.80
C SER A 69 12.09 -31.16 3.76
N ILE A 70 13.24 -30.95 3.11
CA ILE A 70 13.83 -29.63 2.87
C ILE A 70 13.50 -29.19 1.45
N ARG A 71 13.06 -27.94 1.29
CA ARG A 71 12.77 -27.27 0.02
C ARG A 71 13.64 -26.02 -0.11
N GLU A 72 14.30 -25.86 -1.24
CA GLU A 72 15.02 -24.63 -1.55
C GLU A 72 14.09 -23.60 -2.19
N VAL A 73 14.13 -22.37 -1.69
CA VAL A 73 13.38 -21.22 -2.21
C VAL A 73 14.28 -19.99 -2.33
N PRO A 74 14.01 -19.06 -3.26
CA PRO A 74 14.73 -17.80 -3.32
C PRO A 74 14.55 -17.00 -2.04
N LEU A 75 15.64 -16.45 -1.47
CA LEU A 75 15.57 -15.63 -0.27
C LEU A 75 14.61 -14.45 -0.47
N ALA A 76 14.71 -13.77 -1.61
CA ALA A 76 13.97 -12.56 -1.93
C ALA A 76 12.45 -12.71 -1.78
N ARG A 77 11.93 -13.93 -2.01
CA ARG A 77 10.51 -14.26 -1.97
C ARG A 77 10.17 -15.31 -0.90
N SER A 78 11.09 -15.55 0.03
CA SER A 78 10.81 -16.41 1.17
C SER A 78 9.90 -15.69 2.17
N GLU A 79 8.96 -16.42 2.76
CA GLU A 79 7.96 -15.88 3.70
C GLU A 79 8.61 -15.04 4.81
N GLY A 80 9.64 -15.58 5.48
CA GLY A 80 10.36 -14.84 6.53
C GLY A 80 10.99 -13.54 6.03
N ASN A 81 11.60 -13.55 4.83
CA ASN A 81 12.15 -12.32 4.26
C ASN A 81 11.05 -11.32 3.90
N LEU A 82 9.91 -11.78 3.36
CA LEU A 82 8.80 -10.90 3.02
C LEU A 82 8.21 -10.23 4.27
N LEU A 83 8.07 -10.97 5.37
CA LEU A 83 7.65 -10.42 6.67
C LEU A 83 8.60 -9.31 7.16
N ASP A 84 9.91 -9.56 7.15
CA ASP A 84 10.91 -8.58 7.54
C ASP A 84 10.89 -7.34 6.64
N LEU A 85 10.66 -7.54 5.33
CA LEU A 85 10.58 -6.44 4.38
C LEU A 85 9.39 -5.52 4.64
N MET A 86 8.22 -6.06 4.99
CA MET A 86 7.00 -5.26 5.22
C MET A 86 7.20 -4.21 6.32
N GLU A 87 7.86 -4.57 7.43
CA GLU A 87 8.19 -3.64 8.52
C GLU A 87 9.11 -2.51 8.02
N SER A 88 10.19 -2.87 7.31
CA SER A 88 11.15 -1.90 6.76
C SER A 88 10.56 -0.98 5.68
N VAL A 89 9.54 -1.46 4.96
CA VAL A 89 8.90 -0.72 3.87
C VAL A 89 7.99 0.36 4.44
N CYS A 90 7.23 0.08 5.50
CA CYS A 90 6.37 1.10 6.09
C CYS A 90 7.14 2.29 6.69
N GLU A 91 8.39 2.09 7.13
CA GLU A 91 9.28 3.18 7.52
C GLU A 91 9.56 4.15 6.37
N ARG A 92 9.61 3.67 5.11
CA ARG A 92 9.89 4.49 3.93
C ARG A 92 8.72 5.37 3.48
N MET A 93 7.57 5.32 4.15
CA MET A 93 6.45 6.21 3.88
C MET A 93 6.80 7.69 4.14
N GLU A 94 7.87 7.98 4.88
CA GLU A 94 8.41 9.34 5.01
C GLU A 94 9.01 9.92 3.71
N ASP A 95 9.29 9.06 2.72
CA ASP A 95 9.80 9.44 1.41
C ASP A 95 8.69 9.77 0.41
N TYR A 96 7.43 9.77 0.85
CA TYR A 96 6.27 10.07 0.03
C TYR A 96 5.68 11.44 0.42
N GLY A 97 5.16 12.14 -0.58
CA GLY A 97 4.47 13.43 -0.41
C GLY A 97 3.04 13.36 -0.90
N GLU A 98 2.19 14.24 -0.39
CA GLU A 98 0.80 14.33 -0.81
C GLU A 98 0.68 15.26 -2.03
N ARG A 99 0.04 14.78 -3.10
CA ARG A 99 -0.32 15.54 -4.30
C ARG A 99 -1.83 15.57 -4.45
N THR A 100 -2.39 16.77 -4.54
CA THR A 100 -3.84 16.94 -4.76
C THR A 100 -4.11 17.14 -6.24
N ASP A 101 -4.96 16.29 -6.83
CA ASP A 101 -5.40 16.43 -8.21
C ASP A 101 -6.31 17.66 -8.35
N PRO A 102 -5.97 18.66 -9.20
CA PRO A 102 -6.78 19.86 -9.41
C PRO A 102 -8.19 19.58 -9.94
N SER A 103 -8.38 18.48 -10.67
CA SER A 103 -9.63 18.13 -11.34
C SER A 103 -10.60 17.37 -10.42
N THR A 104 -10.09 16.42 -9.65
CA THR A 104 -10.91 15.57 -8.77
C THR A 104 -10.88 16.02 -7.31
N ASN A 105 -9.95 16.90 -6.94
CA ASN A 105 -9.65 17.31 -5.57
C ASN A 105 -9.40 16.11 -4.64
N ARG A 106 -8.91 15.00 -5.20
CA ARG A 106 -8.48 13.80 -4.47
C ARG A 106 -7.00 13.90 -4.15
N LYS A 107 -6.63 13.28 -3.03
CA LYS A 107 -5.25 13.20 -2.57
C LYS A 107 -4.63 11.92 -3.10
N SER A 108 -3.44 12.05 -3.67
CA SER A 108 -2.58 10.95 -4.11
C SER A 108 -1.25 11.06 -3.38
N TYR A 109 -0.54 9.96 -3.26
CA TYR A 109 0.74 9.91 -2.55
C TYR A 109 1.81 9.48 -3.55
N VAL A 110 2.81 10.32 -3.75
CA VAL A 110 3.87 10.12 -4.73
C VAL A 110 5.22 10.18 -4.04
N ARG A 111 6.19 9.40 -4.50
CA ARG A 111 7.52 9.39 -3.91
C ARG A 111 8.23 10.73 -4.22
N VAL A 112 8.80 11.35 -3.18
CA VAL A 112 9.48 12.66 -3.25
C VAL A 112 10.98 12.59 -2.96
N LYS A 113 11.48 11.46 -2.44
CA LYS A 113 12.91 11.22 -2.29
C LYS A 113 13.34 10.10 -3.23
N SER A 114 14.34 10.36 -4.07
CA SER A 114 14.87 9.32 -4.97
C SER A 114 15.45 8.15 -4.18
N ARG A 115 15.30 6.95 -4.72
CA ARG A 115 15.90 5.72 -4.19
C ARG A 115 17.42 5.69 -4.39
N THR A 116 17.94 6.43 -5.38
CA THR A 116 19.34 6.45 -5.82
C THR A 116 20.01 7.81 -5.63
N GLY A 117 19.28 8.82 -5.15
CA GLY A 117 19.78 10.19 -4.93
C GLY A 117 19.62 11.14 -6.12
N GLU A 118 18.89 10.74 -7.15
CA GLU A 118 18.54 11.61 -8.29
C GLU A 118 17.51 12.68 -7.90
N ALA A 119 17.53 13.82 -8.61
CA ALA A 119 16.54 14.86 -8.42
C ALA A 119 15.20 14.43 -9.03
N LEU A 120 14.19 14.21 -8.17
CA LEU A 120 12.81 14.04 -8.61
C LEU A 120 12.18 15.42 -8.87
N ASP A 121 11.22 15.49 -9.79
CA ASP A 121 10.41 16.69 -9.98
C ASP A 121 9.41 16.82 -8.82
N LEU A 122 9.75 17.68 -7.86
CA LEU A 122 8.99 17.90 -6.63
C LEU A 122 7.98 19.03 -6.72
N SER A 123 7.80 19.62 -7.91
CA SER A 123 7.08 20.88 -8.07
C SER A 123 5.61 20.85 -7.61
N GLU A 124 5.02 19.67 -7.45
CA GLU A 124 3.59 19.50 -7.10
C GLU A 124 3.31 18.68 -5.82
N ALA A 125 4.33 18.16 -5.14
CA ALA A 125 4.14 17.31 -3.95
C ALA A 125 4.39 18.10 -2.65
N ALA A 126 3.40 18.13 -1.75
CA ALA A 126 3.52 18.75 -0.45
C ALA A 126 4.12 17.78 0.57
N LEU A 127 5.21 18.19 1.22
CA LEU A 127 5.82 17.47 2.34
C LEU A 127 5.19 17.95 3.65
N ASP A 128 4.03 17.39 3.97
CA ASP A 128 3.38 17.58 5.27
C ASP A 128 3.72 16.41 6.20
N SER A 129 4.34 16.70 7.35
CA SER A 129 4.74 15.67 8.33
C SER A 129 3.55 14.92 8.89
N ARG A 130 2.37 15.54 8.94
CA ARG A 130 1.14 14.84 9.34
C ARG A 130 0.68 13.87 8.26
N ALA A 131 0.76 14.26 7.00
CA ALA A 131 0.41 13.39 5.87
C ALA A 131 1.34 12.17 5.81
N THR A 132 2.66 12.35 5.95
CA THR A 132 3.62 11.23 5.97
C THR A 132 3.40 10.31 7.16
N SER A 133 3.17 10.87 8.36
CA SER A 133 2.86 10.07 9.56
C SER A 133 1.57 9.27 9.41
N SER A 134 0.55 9.87 8.79
CA SER A 134 -0.73 9.21 8.52
C SER A 134 -0.58 8.10 7.48
N LEU A 135 0.26 8.30 6.47
CA LEU A 135 0.57 7.31 5.44
C LEU A 135 1.33 6.12 6.03
N LYS A 136 2.33 6.39 6.88
CA LYS A 136 3.05 5.35 7.64
C LYS A 136 2.09 4.50 8.47
N PHE A 137 1.24 5.15 9.28
CA PHE A 137 0.24 4.45 10.09
C PHE A 137 -0.72 3.61 9.23
N ALA A 138 -1.15 4.14 8.07
CA ALA A 138 -1.99 3.39 7.15
C ALA A 138 -1.26 2.18 6.56
N CYS A 139 0.03 2.29 6.24
CA CYS A 139 0.86 1.17 5.78
C CYS A 139 0.95 0.07 6.85
N GLU A 140 1.30 0.44 8.09
CA GLU A 140 1.38 -0.49 9.22
C GLU A 140 0.04 -1.23 9.41
N THR A 141 -1.07 -0.48 9.39
CA THR A 141 -2.42 -1.07 9.49
C THR A 141 -2.71 -2.07 8.35
N ILE A 142 -2.28 -1.76 7.12
CA ILE A 142 -2.48 -2.65 5.97
C ILE A 142 -1.66 -3.93 6.13
N VAL A 143 -0.39 -3.82 6.52
CA VAL A 143 0.48 -4.97 6.78
C VAL A 143 -0.12 -5.86 7.86
N GLU A 144 -0.57 -5.29 8.98
CA GLU A 144 -1.19 -6.04 10.07
C GLU A 144 -2.46 -6.81 9.64
N HIS A 145 -3.29 -6.24 8.75
CA HIS A 145 -4.57 -6.85 8.37
C HIS A 145 -4.48 -7.75 7.14
N HIS A 146 -3.46 -7.57 6.29
CA HIS A 146 -3.35 -8.21 4.98
C HIS A 146 -2.00 -8.90 4.77
N GLU A 147 -1.33 -9.29 5.84
CA GLU A 147 -0.04 -10.01 5.81
C GLU A 147 -0.09 -11.22 4.88
N ASP A 148 -1.09 -12.09 5.08
CA ASP A 148 -1.29 -13.32 4.29
C ASP A 148 -1.44 -13.01 2.79
N GLU A 149 -2.25 -12.00 2.45
CA GLU A 149 -2.42 -11.56 1.06
C GLU A 149 -1.13 -11.00 0.46
N ILE A 150 -0.40 -10.18 1.22
CA ILE A 150 0.86 -9.61 0.74
C ILE A 150 1.87 -10.75 0.48
N ILE A 151 2.00 -11.71 1.39
CA ILE A 151 2.87 -12.88 1.22
C ILE A 151 2.44 -13.69 -0.02
N GLU A 152 1.15 -13.97 -0.18
CA GLU A 152 0.61 -14.73 -1.32
C GLU A 152 1.02 -14.09 -2.66
N PHE A 153 0.88 -12.77 -2.76
CA PHE A 153 1.18 -12.01 -3.97
C PHE A 153 2.68 -11.89 -4.27
N PHE A 154 3.53 -11.78 -3.24
CA PHE A 154 4.97 -11.59 -3.40
C PHE A 154 5.79 -12.89 -3.36
N ALA A 155 5.21 -14.00 -2.90
CA ALA A 155 5.86 -15.32 -2.93
C ALA A 155 6.15 -15.80 -4.36
N HIS A 156 5.45 -15.26 -5.36
CA HIS A 156 5.58 -15.61 -6.77
C HIS A 156 5.71 -14.35 -7.64
N GLU A 157 6.26 -14.50 -8.84
CA GLU A 157 6.27 -13.40 -9.81
C GLU A 157 4.86 -13.18 -10.33
N THR A 158 4.32 -12.00 -10.10
CA THR A 158 2.96 -11.66 -10.53
C THR A 158 2.97 -10.30 -11.19
N ASP A 159 2.48 -10.21 -12.43
CA ASP A 159 2.33 -8.91 -13.08
C ASP A 159 1.20 -8.10 -12.43
N ASN A 160 1.37 -6.78 -12.39
CA ASN A 160 0.37 -5.83 -11.89
C ASN A 160 -0.05 -6.11 -10.43
N VAL A 161 0.92 -6.37 -9.54
CA VAL A 161 0.66 -6.60 -8.11
C VAL A 161 -0.13 -5.44 -7.52
N LYS A 162 0.22 -4.19 -7.85
CA LYS A 162 -0.45 -2.98 -7.35
C LYS A 162 -1.97 -3.04 -7.53
N ASP A 163 -2.45 -3.31 -8.74
CA ASP A 163 -3.89 -3.29 -9.01
C ASP A 163 -4.60 -4.52 -8.49
N LYS A 164 -3.97 -5.69 -8.61
CA LYS A 164 -4.57 -6.93 -8.12
C LYS A 164 -4.67 -6.93 -6.59
N LEU A 165 -3.62 -6.55 -5.88
CA LEU A 165 -3.57 -6.53 -4.42
C LEU A 165 -4.40 -5.37 -3.86
N CYS A 166 -4.10 -4.13 -4.27
CA CYS A 166 -4.72 -2.95 -3.66
C CYS A 166 -6.17 -2.71 -4.10
N SER A 167 -6.58 -3.25 -5.25
CA SER A 167 -7.94 -3.05 -5.75
C SER A 167 -8.77 -4.33 -5.70
N LYS A 168 -8.34 -5.43 -6.33
CA LYS A 168 -9.19 -6.64 -6.46
C LYS A 168 -9.23 -7.51 -5.21
N ARG A 169 -8.13 -7.57 -4.46
CA ARG A 169 -7.98 -8.46 -3.31
C ARG A 169 -8.41 -7.80 -2.00
N THR A 170 -8.04 -6.54 -1.80
CA THR A 170 -8.20 -5.83 -0.51
C THR A 170 -9.23 -4.70 -0.55
N ASP A 171 -9.78 -4.35 -1.72
CA ASP A 171 -10.74 -3.24 -1.92
C ASP A 171 -10.27 -1.88 -1.35
N LEU A 172 -8.96 -1.68 -1.20
CA LEU A 172 -8.39 -0.42 -0.66
C LEU A 172 -8.46 0.71 -1.69
N CYS A 173 -8.36 0.39 -2.97
CA CYS A 173 -8.43 1.32 -4.09
C CYS A 173 -9.71 1.12 -4.93
N ASP A 174 -10.37 2.24 -5.26
CA ASP A 174 -11.41 2.25 -6.28
C ASP A 174 -10.80 1.93 -7.66
N HIS A 175 -11.41 1.03 -8.44
CA HIS A 175 -11.04 0.79 -9.85
C HIS A 175 -11.27 2.03 -10.75
N ALA A 176 -11.95 3.05 -10.23
CA ALA A 176 -12.23 4.31 -10.92
C ALA A 176 -11.05 5.28 -10.88
N LEU A 177 -10.02 5.01 -10.08
CA LEU A 177 -8.78 5.76 -10.11
C LEU A 177 -7.94 5.24 -11.29
N ASN A 178 -8.17 5.81 -12.49
CA ASN A 178 -7.19 5.75 -13.57
C ASN A 178 -5.96 6.57 -13.16
N ILE A 179 -5.17 6.03 -12.24
CA ILE A 179 -3.86 6.56 -11.90
C ILE A 179 -2.93 5.99 -12.97
N PRO A 180 -2.21 6.84 -13.73
CA PRO A 180 -1.31 6.37 -14.77
C PRO A 180 -0.35 5.34 -14.20
N HIS A 181 -0.17 4.24 -14.92
CA HIS A 181 0.90 3.30 -14.63
C HIS A 181 2.22 4.06 -14.81
N ASP A 182 3.01 4.15 -13.76
CA ASP A 182 4.41 4.54 -13.88
C ASP A 182 5.11 3.40 -14.62
N GLU A 183 5.25 3.54 -15.94
CA GLU A 183 6.16 2.71 -16.73
C GLU A 183 7.59 3.08 -16.30
N LEU A 184 8.24 2.09 -15.68
CA LEU A 184 9.61 2.16 -15.18
C LEU A 184 10.62 2.10 -16.33
#